data_AF-A0A7W0YMW7-F1
#
_entry.id   AF-A0A7W0YMW7-F1
#
_cell.length_a   1.000
_cell.length_b   1.000
_cell.length_c   1.000
_cell.angle_alpha   90.00
_cell.angle_beta   90.00
_cell.angle_gamma   90.00
#
_symmetry.space_group_name_H-M   'P 1'
#
loop_
_entity.id
_entity.type
_entity.pdbx_description
1 polymer ?
#
loop_
_entity_poly.entity_id
_entity_poly.type
_entity_poly.pdbx_seq_one_letter_code
_entity_poly.pdbx_strand_id
1 'polypeptide(L)'
;MKTRIVRIGNSRGVRLPKPLIEQAGLGEEVELLVEEGRIVISSASKARAGWAEAAQLLRERAEDGLLDAGTPTRFDEGEWEWR
;
A
#
# COMPACT_ATOMS: atom_id res chain seq x y z
N MET A 1 20.77 18.89 -2.65
CA MET A 1 21.39 18.87 -1.30
C MET A 1 22.33 17.67 -1.22
N LYS A 2 23.51 17.82 -0.60
CA LYS A 2 24.38 16.68 -0.24
C LYS A 2 24.32 16.50 1.28
N THR A 3 24.09 15.28 1.73
CA THR A 3 24.04 14.93 3.16
C THR A 3 24.86 13.66 3.40
N ARG A 4 25.12 13.35 4.66
CA ARG A 4 25.93 12.19 5.05
C ARG A 4 25.03 11.09 5.59
N ILE A 5 25.43 9.84 5.33
CA ILE A 5 24.86 8.68 6.00
C ILE A 5 25.44 8.62 7.41
N VAL A 6 24.57 8.59 8.42
CA VAL A 6 24.94 8.52 9.84
C VAL A 6 24.68 7.14 10.41
N ARG A 7 25.41 6.76 11.46
CA ARG A 7 25.21 5.49 12.17
C ARG A 7 24.05 5.63 13.16
N ILE A 8 23.16 4.65 13.17
CA ILE A 8 22.05 4.52 14.12
C ILE A 8 22.11 3.09 14.66
N GLY A 9 22.88 2.86 15.73
CA GLY A 9 23.14 1.52 16.24
C GLY A 9 23.85 0.62 15.21
N ASN A 10 23.25 -0.52 14.89
CA ASN A 10 23.71 -1.41 13.81
C ASN A 10 23.26 -0.96 12.41
N SER A 11 22.33 0.00 12.34
CA SER A 11 21.76 0.52 11.11
C SER A 11 22.44 1.81 10.66
N ARG A 12 22.05 2.28 9.48
CA ARG A 12 22.48 3.54 8.88
C ARG A 12 21.26 4.37 8.49
N GLY A 13 21.36 5.69 8.59
CA GLY A 13 20.26 6.59 8.25
C GLY A 13 20.74 7.84 7.54
N VAL A 14 19.80 8.53 6.89
CA VAL A 14 20.01 9.83 6.25
C VAL A 14 19.10 10.85 6.93
N ARG A 15 19.64 12.03 7.28
CA ARG A 15 18.83 13.12 7.85
C ARG A 15 18.12 13.86 6.72
N LEU A 16 16.80 13.76 6.68
CA LEU A 16 15.94 14.50 5.76
C LEU A 16 15.47 15.80 6.44
N PRO A 17 15.67 16.97 5.83
CA PRO A 17 15.07 18.22 6.30
C PRO A 17 13.54 18.11 6.33
N LYS A 18 12.92 18.72 7.36
CA LYS A 18 11.45 18.76 7.51
C LYS A 18 10.72 19.21 6.23
N PRO A 19 11.17 20.25 5.48
CA PRO A 19 10.51 20.63 4.24
C PRO A 19 10.47 19.53 3.17
N LEU A 20 11.48 18.65 3.09
CA LEU A 20 11.47 17.54 2.13
C LEU A 20 10.50 16.44 2.55
N ILE A 21 10.36 16.18 3.86
CA ILE A 21 9.38 15.22 4.39
C ILE A 21 7.97 15.69 4.06
N GLU A 22 7.68 16.97 4.30
CA GLU A 22 6.38 17.59 4.03
C GLU A 22 6.05 17.64 2.54
N GLN A 23 6.99 18.10 1.70
CA GLN A 23 6.78 18.16 0.25
C GLN A 23 6.61 16.79 -0.39
N ALA A 24 7.28 15.75 0.13
CA ALA A 24 7.14 14.38 -0.34
C ALA A 24 5.93 13.64 0.26
N GLY A 25 5.19 14.26 1.19
CA GLY A 25 4.04 13.64 1.84
C GLY A 25 4.39 12.39 2.66
N LEU A 26 5.62 12.32 3.20
CA LEU A 26 6.08 11.18 3.99
C LEU A 26 5.48 11.24 5.40
N GLY A 27 4.86 10.13 5.82
CA GLY A 27 4.36 9.93 7.19
C GLY A 27 5.42 9.32 8.11
N GLU A 28 4.94 8.73 9.21
CA GLU A 28 5.81 8.00 10.16
C GLU A 28 6.30 6.67 9.58
N GLU A 29 5.48 6.03 8.75
CA GLU A 29 5.81 4.79 8.03
C GLU A 29 6.12 5.10 6.56
N VAL A 30 7.19 4.48 6.06
CA VAL A 30 7.66 4.64 4.69
C VAL A 30 8.06 3.30 4.10
N GLU A 31 7.95 3.19 2.79
CA GLU A 31 8.46 2.06 2.02
C GLU A 31 9.81 2.43 1.39
N LEU A 32 10.72 1.46 1.34
CA LEU A 32 12.06 1.62 0.78
C LEU A 32 12.25 0.64 -0.38
N LEU A 33 12.56 1.16 -1.56
CA LEU A 33 12.88 0.36 -2.75
C LEU A 33 14.31 0.67 -3.20
N VAL A 34 15.07 -0.35 -3.58
CA VAL A 34 16.39 -0.18 -4.19
C VAL A 34 16.23 -0.22 -5.71
N GLU A 35 16.66 0.84 -6.38
CA GLU A 35 16.70 0.94 -7.83
C GLU A 35 18.09 1.41 -8.25
N GLU A 36 18.77 0.71 -9.17
CA GLU A 36 19.95 1.21 -9.89
C GLU A 36 20.89 2.18 -9.12
N GLY A 37 21.38 1.75 -7.95
CA GLY A 37 22.32 2.55 -7.15
C GLY A 37 21.71 3.68 -6.30
N ARG A 38 20.39 3.74 -6.15
CA ARG A 38 19.66 4.65 -5.26
C ARG A 38 18.60 3.91 -4.44
N ILE A 39 18.16 4.56 -3.35
CA ILE A 39 17.02 4.13 -2.56
C ILE A 39 15.89 5.12 -2.78
N VAL A 40 14.73 4.65 -3.23
CA VAL A 40 13.48 5.40 -3.32
C VAL A 40 12.73 5.26 -2.00
N ILE A 41 12.31 6.38 -1.44
CA ILE A 41 11.52 6.44 -0.20
C ILE A 41 10.15 6.99 -0.55
N SER A 42 9.11 6.22 -0.29
CA SER A 42 7.72 6.62 -0.52
C SER A 42 6.92 6.50 0.77
N SER A 43 5.84 7.28 0.87
CA SER A 43 4.89 7.16 1.99
C SER A 43 4.29 5.77 1.99
N ALA A 44 4.24 5.10 3.14
CA ALA A 44 3.61 3.79 3.22
C ALA A 44 2.11 3.94 2.99
N SER A 45 1.60 3.30 1.95
CA SER A 45 0.15 3.21 1.75
C SER A 45 -0.40 2.13 2.67
N LYS A 46 -1.52 2.40 3.35
CA LYS A 46 -2.22 1.34 4.07
C LYS A 46 -2.73 0.32 3.06
N ALA A 47 -2.57 -0.97 3.37
CA ALA A 47 -3.18 -2.02 2.56
C ALA A 47 -4.67 -1.70 2.36
N ARG A 48 -5.11 -1.70 1.11
CA ARG A 48 -6.49 -1.37 0.69
C ARG A 48 -6.92 0.08 0.96
N ALA A 49 -5.99 1.02 1.11
CA ALA A 49 -6.33 2.44 1.08
C ALA A 49 -7.08 2.78 -0.23
N GLY A 50 -8.20 3.50 -0.12
CA GLY A 50 -9.04 3.85 -1.27
C GLY A 50 -9.98 2.76 -1.75
N TRP A 51 -9.97 1.54 -1.17
CA TRP A 51 -10.84 0.45 -1.63
C TRP A 51 -12.31 0.71 -1.30
N ALA A 52 -12.62 1.34 -0.17
CA ALA A 52 -13.99 1.63 0.20
C ALA A 52 -14.64 2.61 -0.80
N GLU A 53 -13.91 3.67 -1.14
CA GLU A 53 -14.31 4.68 -2.12
C GLU A 53 -14.39 4.08 -3.52
N ALA A 54 -13.42 3.23 -3.92
CA ALA A 54 -13.46 2.52 -5.19
C ALA A 54 -14.67 1.57 -5.28
N ALA A 55 -15.00 0.86 -4.20
CA ALA A 55 -16.18 -0.01 -4.16
C ALA A 55 -17.50 0.77 -4.25
N GLN A 56 -17.59 1.93 -3.58
CA GLN A 56 -18.74 2.84 -3.73
C GLN A 56 -18.89 3.31 -5.18
N LEU A 57 -17.78 3.72 -5.82
CA LEU A 57 -17.78 4.19 -7.20
C LEU A 57 -18.19 3.08 -8.19
N LEU A 58 -17.72 1.85 -7.98
CA LEU A 58 -18.14 0.68 -8.78
C LEU A 58 -19.65 0.47 -8.66
N ARG A 59 -20.19 0.57 -7.44
CA ARG A 59 -21.65 0.45 -7.22
C ARG A 59 -22.44 1.56 -7.89
N GLU A 60 -22.00 2.81 -7.78
CA GLU A 60 -22.64 3.97 -8.43
C GLU A 60 -22.71 3.81 -9.95
N ARG A 61 -21.71 3.16 -10.54
CA ARG A 61 -21.63 2.87 -11.98
C ARG A 61 -22.31 1.56 -12.39
N ALA A 62 -22.83 0.79 -11.44
CA ALA A 62 -23.33 -0.57 -11.66
C ALA A 62 -22.28 -1.53 -12.27
N GLU A 63 -21.01 -1.31 -11.92
CA GLU A 63 -19.85 -2.13 -12.31
C GLU A 63 -19.44 -3.09 -11.17
N ASP A 64 -20.29 -3.27 -10.15
CA ASP A 64 -20.06 -4.13 -8.98
C ASP A 64 -20.40 -5.62 -9.22
N GLY A 65 -20.68 -6.00 -10.46
CA GLY A 65 -20.95 -7.38 -10.86
C GLY A 65 -19.70 -8.24 -10.98
N LEU A 66 -19.88 -9.57 -10.94
CA LEU A 66 -18.81 -10.51 -11.26
C LEU A 66 -18.41 -10.40 -12.73
N LEU A 67 -17.10 -10.42 -13.01
CA LEU A 67 -16.57 -10.40 -14.38
C LEU A 67 -16.89 -11.70 -15.13
N ASP A 68 -16.81 -12.82 -14.43
CA ASP A 68 -17.10 -14.15 -14.93
C ASP A 68 -18.21 -14.80 -14.09
N ALA A 69 -18.94 -15.75 -14.69
CA ALA A 69 -19.84 -16.59 -13.91
C ALA A 69 -19.05 -17.36 -12.86
N GLY A 70 -19.55 -17.37 -11.62
CA GLY A 70 -18.98 -18.18 -10.56
C GLY A 70 -18.95 -19.66 -10.96
N THR A 71 -17.81 -20.32 -10.75
CA THR A 71 -17.72 -21.77 -10.92
C THR A 71 -18.17 -22.43 -9.62
N PRO A 72 -19.23 -23.26 -9.63
CA PRO A 72 -19.66 -23.97 -8.44
C PRO A 72 -18.53 -24.82 -7.88
N THR A 73 -18.36 -24.80 -6.57
CA THR A 73 -17.39 -25.61 -5.85
C THR A 73 -18.09 -26.55 -4.88
N ARG A 74 -17.40 -27.60 -4.42
CA ARG A 74 -17.91 -28.49 -3.36
C ARG A 74 -18.30 -27.72 -2.09
N PHE A 75 -17.62 -26.59 -1.84
CA PHE A 75 -17.93 -25.70 -0.73
C PHE A 75 -19.35 -25.13 -0.83
N ASP A 76 -19.77 -24.70 -2.02
CA ASP A 76 -21.12 -24.19 -2.29
C ASP A 76 -22.21 -25.27 -2.14
N GLU A 77 -21.85 -26.53 -2.40
CA GLU A 77 -22.79 -27.66 -2.42
C GLU A 77 -23.13 -28.22 -1.04
N GLY A 78 -22.21 -28.16 -0.07
CA GLY A 78 -22.49 -28.76 1.24
C GLY A 78 -21.41 -28.68 2.31
N GLU A 79 -20.29 -27.99 2.07
CA GLU A 79 -19.29 -27.79 3.15
C GLU A 79 -19.58 -26.52 3.96
N TRP A 80 -20.37 -25.58 3.42
CA TRP A 80 -20.68 -24.33 4.09
C TRP A 80 -21.89 -24.48 5.05
N GLU A 81 -21.68 -24.21 6.34
CA GLU A 81 -22.73 -24.06 7.36
C GLU A 81 -22.43 -22.82 8.22
N TRP A 82 -23.40 -21.93 8.44
CA TRP A 82 -23.30 -20.94 9.52
C TRP A 82 -23.44 -21.66 10.87
N ARG A 83 -22.47 -21.51 11.75
CA ARG A 83 -22.57 -21.91 13.17
C ARG A 83 -22.71 -20.71 14.07
#